data_AF-A0A166SHE1-F1
#
_entry.id   AF-A0A166SHE1-F1
#
_cell.length_a   1.000
_cell.length_b   1.000
_cell.length_c   1.000
_cell.angle_alpha   90.00
_cell.angle_beta   90.00
_cell.angle_gamma   90.00
#
_symmetry.space_group_name_H-M   'P 1'
#
loop_
_entity.id
_entity.type
_entity.pdbx_description
1 polymer ?
#
loop_
_entity_poly.entity_id
_entity_poly.type
_entity_poly.pdbx_seq_one_letter_code
_entity_poly.pdbx_strand_id
1 'polypeptide(L)'
;TVIGTILSSDKTNISVMTGDRMAHPVLISLANISATLRTKSSHHAFILLALLPVPKFLEKRKKARSVMGDRLIHECLDFVLHPLKLAAQVGMMMADPLGQNRYCYTPLAAYMVDTQEAIMLATVAGKTSHLTMADYKKFGDPFPHPPRTASVMLGQRHLIRQQVGIDDDLEVYAKEAMKYCLSGVDQAFWRDWPGAEPSKFLTPEPLHHWHKAFWDHDAKWCILAVGADEIDFRFTLIPRRVGFRYFKEG
;
A
#
# COMPACT_ATOMS: atom_id res chain seq x y z
N THR A 1 -3.33 -25.68 -6.02
CA THR A 1 -3.99 -24.49 -6.60
C THR A 1 -3.45 -23.25 -5.95
N VAL A 2 -3.21 -22.18 -6.72
CA VAL A 2 -2.83 -20.88 -6.18
C VAL A 2 -4.06 -19.98 -6.15
N ILE A 3 -4.37 -19.42 -4.99
CA ILE A 3 -5.45 -18.49 -4.73
C ILE A 3 -4.81 -17.17 -4.28
N GLY A 4 -4.47 -16.30 -5.22
CA GLY A 4 -3.76 -15.06 -4.89
C GLY A 4 -4.62 -14.13 -4.05
N THR A 5 -4.15 -13.73 -2.87
CA THR A 5 -4.86 -12.81 -1.98
C THR A 5 -4.66 -11.37 -2.46
N ILE A 6 -5.75 -10.64 -2.68
CA ILE A 6 -5.75 -9.20 -2.90
C ILE A 6 -6.37 -8.52 -1.69
N LEU A 7 -5.63 -7.59 -1.08
CA LEU A 7 -6.11 -6.75 0.01
C LEU A 7 -6.37 -5.34 -0.49
N SER A 8 -7.24 -4.61 0.20
CA SER A 8 -7.39 -3.17 0.04
C SER A 8 -7.77 -2.53 1.37
N SER A 9 -7.27 -1.33 1.62
CA SER A 9 -7.69 -0.50 2.75
C SER A 9 -7.79 0.96 2.32
N ASP A 10 -8.72 1.66 2.94
CA ASP A 10 -8.78 3.11 2.89
C ASP A 10 -9.40 3.61 4.19
N LYS A 11 -8.77 4.58 4.84
CA LYS A 11 -9.22 5.10 6.12
C LYS A 11 -10.59 5.76 5.96
N THR A 12 -11.61 5.18 6.60
CA THR A 12 -13.00 5.61 6.41
C THR A 12 -13.64 6.07 7.73
N ASN A 13 -14.46 7.12 7.67
CA ASN A 13 -15.35 7.51 8.76
C ASN A 13 -16.55 6.56 8.83
N ILE A 14 -16.69 5.82 9.94
CA ILE A 14 -17.78 4.85 10.14
C ILE A 14 -19.04 5.54 10.65
N SER A 15 -18.91 6.55 11.51
CA SER A 15 -20.05 7.35 12.00
C SER A 15 -19.71 8.84 12.04
N VAL A 16 -20.43 9.63 11.25
CA VAL A 16 -20.24 11.09 11.17
C VAL A 16 -21.01 11.81 12.30
N MET A 17 -22.13 11.25 12.77
CA MET A 17 -23.04 11.92 13.72
C MET A 17 -22.96 11.39 15.16
N THR A 18 -22.42 10.19 15.37
CA THR A 18 -22.36 9.54 16.68
C THR A 18 -20.95 9.04 16.97
N GLY A 19 -20.08 9.97 17.39
CA GLY A 19 -18.82 9.64 18.04
C GLY A 19 -17.55 9.68 17.20
N ASP A 20 -17.59 10.22 15.97
CA ASP A 20 -16.40 10.46 15.11
C ASP A 20 -15.47 9.25 15.04
N ARG A 21 -16.07 8.07 14.80
CA ARG A 21 -15.36 6.80 14.80
C ARG A 21 -14.79 6.53 13.41
N MET A 22 -13.47 6.42 13.35
CA MET A 22 -12.72 6.04 12.17
C MET A 22 -12.25 4.58 12.29
N ALA A 23 -12.20 3.87 11.16
CA ALA A 23 -11.47 2.62 11.03
C ALA A 23 -10.80 2.52 9.67
N HIS A 24 -9.84 1.60 9.55
CA HIS A 24 -9.38 1.12 8.26
C HIS A 24 -10.13 -0.17 7.93
N PRO A 25 -11.18 -0.16 7.08
CA PRO A 25 -11.74 -1.38 6.51
C PRO A 25 -10.69 -2.10 5.68
N VAL A 26 -10.35 -3.32 6.08
CA VAL A 26 -9.56 -4.25 5.27
C VAL A 26 -10.53 -5.05 4.43
N LEU A 27 -10.48 -4.86 3.13
CA LEU A 27 -11.22 -5.64 2.15
C LEU A 27 -10.31 -6.74 1.59
N ILE A 28 -10.90 -7.89 1.28
CA ILE A 28 -10.21 -9.03 0.66
C ILE A 28 -10.90 -9.45 -0.64
N SER A 29 -10.10 -9.83 -1.63
CA SER A 29 -10.53 -10.40 -2.91
C SER A 29 -9.52 -11.45 -3.38
N LEU A 30 -9.85 -12.11 -4.49
CA LEU A 30 -9.02 -13.12 -5.13
C LEU A 30 -8.44 -12.60 -6.45
N ALA A 31 -7.15 -12.83 -6.66
CA ALA A 31 -6.46 -12.55 -7.91
C ALA A 31 -7.01 -13.39 -9.08
N ASN A 32 -7.60 -14.55 -8.77
CA ASN A 32 -8.21 -15.47 -9.72
C ASN A 32 -9.51 -14.92 -10.33
N ILE A 33 -10.10 -13.87 -9.75
CA ILE A 33 -11.24 -13.17 -10.34
C ILE A 33 -10.70 -12.21 -11.42
N SER A 34 -11.30 -12.23 -12.61
CA SER A 34 -10.96 -11.28 -13.67
C SER A 34 -11.02 -9.83 -13.15
N ALA A 35 -10.01 -9.03 -13.48
CA ALA A 35 -9.96 -7.62 -13.08
C ALA A 35 -11.23 -6.86 -13.51
N THR A 36 -11.74 -7.13 -14.72
CA THR A 36 -12.95 -6.47 -15.26
C THR A 36 -14.23 -6.81 -14.51
N LEU A 37 -14.29 -7.98 -13.86
CA LEU A 37 -15.39 -8.36 -12.98
C LEU A 37 -15.16 -7.79 -11.58
N ARG A 38 -13.93 -7.86 -11.09
CA ARG A 38 -13.57 -7.38 -9.74
C ARG A 38 -13.79 -5.88 -9.55
N THR A 39 -13.56 -5.08 -10.59
CA THR A 39 -13.76 -3.62 -10.52
C THR A 39 -15.22 -3.17 -10.65
N LYS A 40 -16.14 -4.06 -11.04
CA LYS A 40 -17.57 -3.74 -11.11
C LYS A 40 -18.17 -3.89 -9.72
N SER A 41 -18.61 -2.77 -9.14
CA SER A 41 -19.24 -2.74 -7.82
C SER A 41 -20.44 -3.70 -7.69
N SER A 42 -21.18 -3.93 -8.77
CA SER A 42 -22.33 -4.84 -8.82
C SER A 42 -21.99 -6.32 -8.60
N HIS A 43 -20.72 -6.71 -8.70
CA HIS A 43 -20.32 -8.12 -8.57
C HIS A 43 -19.85 -8.49 -7.16
N HIS A 44 -19.79 -7.53 -6.23
CA HIS A 44 -19.41 -7.76 -4.82
C HIS A 44 -18.13 -8.61 -4.66
N ALA A 45 -17.14 -8.38 -5.53
CA ALA A 45 -15.92 -9.18 -5.59
C ALA A 45 -14.92 -8.89 -4.46
N PHE A 46 -15.21 -7.91 -3.61
CA PHE A 46 -14.50 -7.62 -2.38
C PHE A 46 -15.42 -7.85 -1.18
N ILE A 47 -14.87 -8.46 -0.14
CA ILE A 47 -15.56 -8.72 1.12
C ILE A 47 -14.82 -7.99 2.23
N LEU A 48 -15.55 -7.44 3.20
CA LEU A 48 -14.97 -6.86 4.41
C LEU A 48 -14.38 -7.97 5.30
N LEU A 49 -13.07 -7.95 5.49
CA LEU A 49 -12.34 -8.90 6.32
C LEU A 49 -12.25 -8.43 7.78
N ALA A 50 -11.89 -7.16 7.99
CA ALA A 50 -11.73 -6.58 9.32
C ALA A 50 -11.90 -5.06 9.31
N LEU A 51 -12.17 -4.48 10.48
CA LEU A 51 -12.11 -3.04 10.72
C LEU A 51 -10.94 -2.78 11.68
N LEU A 52 -9.83 -2.22 11.19
CA LEU A 52 -8.69 -1.93 12.05
C LEU A 52 -8.96 -0.67 12.89
N PRO A 53 -8.56 -0.66 14.17
CA PRO A 53 -8.80 0.46 15.06
C PRO A 53 -7.97 1.69 14.68
N VAL A 54 -8.54 2.88 14.87
CA VAL A 54 -7.82 4.17 14.82
C VAL A 54 -7.78 4.75 16.24
N PRO A 55 -6.88 4.28 17.12
CA PRO A 55 -6.89 4.70 18.52
C PRO A 55 -6.36 6.11 18.69
N LYS A 56 -6.78 6.74 19.78
CA LYS A 56 -6.17 7.97 20.31
C LYS A 56 -5.19 7.59 21.41
N PHE A 57 -3.91 7.50 21.08
CA PHE A 57 -2.87 7.19 22.07
C PHE A 57 -2.66 8.36 23.07
N LEU A 58 -2.38 8.02 24.33
CA LEU A 58 -2.08 8.98 25.39
C LEU A 58 -0.66 9.57 25.31
N GLU A 59 0.22 8.95 24.52
CA GLU A 59 1.59 9.41 24.30
C GLU A 59 1.61 10.86 23.78
N LYS A 60 2.35 11.73 24.47
CA LYS A 60 2.41 13.16 24.16
C LYS A 60 3.34 13.46 22.99
N ARG A 61 4.37 12.64 22.77
CA ARG A 61 5.34 12.83 21.70
C ARG A 61 4.77 12.41 20.35
N LYS A 62 4.68 13.34 19.41
CA LYS A 62 4.09 13.11 18.08
C LYS A 62 4.79 11.99 17.31
N LYS A 63 6.12 11.88 17.41
CA LYS A 63 6.91 10.86 16.71
C LYS A 63 6.63 9.46 17.26
N ALA A 64 6.77 9.28 18.57
CA ALA A 64 6.42 8.03 19.24
C ALA A 64 4.97 7.61 18.95
N ARG A 65 4.02 8.55 19.00
CA ARG A 65 2.60 8.30 18.66
C ARG A 65 2.41 7.79 17.23
N SER A 66 3.10 8.38 16.25
CA SER A 66 3.04 7.92 14.86
C SER A 66 3.55 6.48 14.74
N VAL A 67 4.68 6.18 15.37
CA VAL A 67 5.27 4.84 15.35
C VAL A 67 4.36 3.81 16.03
N MET A 68 3.72 4.16 17.15
CA MET A 68 2.73 3.30 17.81
C MET A 68 1.53 3.00 16.89
N GLY A 69 1.03 4.01 16.17
CA GLY A 69 -0.04 3.84 15.20
C GLY A 69 0.33 2.86 14.08
N ASP A 70 1.50 3.07 13.47
CA ASP A 70 1.97 2.19 12.39
C ASP A 70 2.19 0.76 12.91
N ARG A 71 2.83 0.59 14.08
CA ARG A 71 3.05 -0.73 14.70
C ARG A 71 1.73 -1.45 14.99
N LEU A 72 0.74 -0.75 15.53
CA LEU A 72 -0.57 -1.33 15.80
C LEU A 72 -1.25 -1.84 14.53
N ILE A 73 -1.21 -1.06 13.44
CA ILE A 73 -1.77 -1.51 12.16
C ILE A 73 -1.08 -2.78 11.69
N HIS A 74 0.25 -2.84 11.79
CA HIS A 74 1.01 -4.04 11.45
C HIS A 74 0.64 -5.25 12.32
N GLU A 75 0.51 -5.07 13.63
CA GLU A 75 0.09 -6.14 14.57
C GLU A 75 -1.33 -6.63 14.27
N CYS A 76 -2.28 -5.73 14.02
CA CYS A 76 -3.64 -6.11 13.66
C CYS A 76 -3.69 -6.87 12.32
N LEU A 77 -2.95 -6.41 11.31
CA LEU A 77 -2.83 -7.12 10.04
C LEU A 77 -2.18 -8.49 10.23
N ASP A 78 -1.14 -8.58 11.06
CA ASP A 78 -0.46 -9.83 11.39
C ASP A 78 -1.44 -10.87 11.95
N PHE A 79 -2.27 -10.44 12.89
CA PHE A 79 -3.27 -11.25 13.55
C PHE A 79 -4.38 -11.70 12.59
N VAL A 80 -5.01 -10.75 11.89
CA VAL A 80 -6.15 -11.02 11.00
C VAL A 80 -5.75 -11.90 9.82
N LEU A 81 -4.53 -11.71 9.30
CA LEU A 81 -4.06 -12.39 8.08
C LEU A 81 -3.33 -13.70 8.38
N HIS A 82 -3.13 -14.06 9.65
CA HIS A 82 -2.41 -15.28 10.06
C HIS A 82 -2.88 -16.56 9.35
N PRO A 83 -4.21 -16.84 9.21
CA PRO A 83 -4.66 -18.03 8.49
C PRO A 83 -4.24 -18.07 7.02
N LEU A 84 -4.14 -16.91 6.35
CA LEU A 84 -3.72 -16.81 4.95
C LEU A 84 -2.21 -16.99 4.81
N LYS A 85 -1.42 -16.55 5.78
CA LYS A 85 0.02 -16.81 5.81
C LYS A 85 0.31 -18.29 6.00
N LEU A 86 -0.40 -18.93 6.93
CA LEU A 86 -0.29 -20.36 7.16
C LEU A 86 -0.63 -21.14 5.89
N ALA A 87 -1.74 -20.81 5.24
CA ALA A 87 -2.13 -21.44 3.98
C ALA A 87 -1.15 -21.15 2.83
N ALA A 88 -0.50 -19.99 2.80
CA ALA A 88 0.58 -19.72 1.84
C ALA A 88 1.84 -20.56 2.09
N GLN A 89 2.12 -20.90 3.35
CA GLN A 89 3.32 -21.65 3.75
C GLN A 89 3.15 -23.16 3.58
N VAL A 90 2.09 -23.72 4.15
CA VAL A 90 1.90 -25.17 4.23
C VAL A 90 0.78 -25.69 3.34
N GLY A 91 0.02 -24.81 2.68
CA GLY A 91 -1.17 -25.17 1.92
C GLY A 91 -2.35 -25.56 2.83
N MET A 92 -3.58 -25.33 2.39
CA MET A 92 -4.78 -25.81 3.08
C MET A 92 -5.80 -26.37 2.09
N MET A 93 -6.60 -27.35 2.53
CA MET A 93 -7.72 -27.84 1.75
C MET A 93 -8.85 -26.82 1.76
N MET A 94 -9.34 -26.42 0.59
CA MET A 94 -10.46 -25.49 0.42
C MET A 94 -11.43 -26.05 -0.61
N ALA A 95 -12.73 -25.93 -0.36
CA ALA A 95 -13.76 -26.32 -1.32
C ALA A 95 -13.80 -25.31 -2.48
N ASP A 96 -13.84 -25.81 -3.70
CA ASP A 96 -14.09 -25.00 -4.88
C ASP A 96 -15.62 -24.76 -5.09
N PRO A 97 -16.02 -23.95 -6.07
CA PRO A 97 -17.45 -23.70 -6.34
C PRO A 97 -18.27 -24.95 -6.72
N LEU A 98 -17.61 -26.06 -7.08
CA LEU A 98 -18.25 -27.35 -7.38
C LEU A 98 -18.29 -28.27 -6.15
N GLY A 99 -17.86 -27.79 -4.99
CA GLY A 99 -17.78 -28.57 -3.74
C GLY A 99 -16.59 -29.52 -3.67
N GLN A 100 -15.64 -29.45 -4.62
CA GLN A 100 -14.46 -30.30 -4.62
C GLN A 100 -13.36 -29.67 -3.76
N ASN A 101 -12.79 -30.47 -2.86
CA ASN A 101 -11.67 -30.04 -2.04
C ASN A 101 -10.40 -29.96 -2.88
N ARG A 102 -9.79 -28.77 -2.94
CA ARG A 102 -8.52 -28.51 -3.59
C ARG A 102 -7.47 -28.12 -2.57
N TYR A 103 -6.25 -28.59 -2.77
CA TYR A 103 -5.11 -28.17 -1.98
C TYR A 103 -4.62 -26.80 -2.48
N CYS A 104 -4.75 -25.78 -1.65
CA CYS A 104 -4.67 -24.38 -2.02
C CYS A 104 -3.60 -23.62 -1.25
N TYR A 105 -2.91 -22.70 -1.92
CA TYR A 105 -1.94 -21.76 -1.35
C TYR A 105 -2.40 -20.32 -1.57
N THR A 106 -2.22 -19.46 -0.57
CA THR A 106 -2.73 -18.08 -0.57
C THR A 106 -1.62 -17.02 -0.53
N PRO A 107 -0.77 -16.91 -1.56
CA PRO A 107 0.25 -15.87 -1.59
C PRO A 107 -0.39 -14.48 -1.63
N LEU A 108 0.26 -13.50 -1.00
CA LEU A 108 -0.14 -12.10 -1.10
C LEU A 108 0.19 -11.57 -2.51
N ALA A 109 -0.84 -11.37 -3.32
CA ALA A 109 -0.70 -10.95 -4.71
C ALA A 109 -0.67 -9.43 -4.87
N ALA A 110 -1.53 -8.71 -4.14
CA ALA A 110 -1.57 -7.25 -4.15
C ALA A 110 -2.18 -6.69 -2.85
N TYR A 111 -1.79 -5.48 -2.49
CA TYR A 111 -2.45 -4.65 -1.49
C TYR A 111 -2.69 -3.27 -2.07
N MET A 112 -3.95 -2.98 -2.39
CA MET A 112 -4.42 -1.74 -3.03
C MET A 112 -4.70 -0.68 -1.97
N VAL A 113 -3.82 0.32 -1.91
CA VAL A 113 -3.87 1.43 -0.95
C VAL A 113 -3.35 2.70 -1.61
N ASP A 114 -3.59 3.85 -0.97
CA ASP A 114 -2.95 5.10 -1.39
C ASP A 114 -1.43 5.12 -1.11
N THR A 115 -0.73 6.12 -1.62
CA THR A 115 0.73 6.21 -1.44
C THR A 115 1.15 6.35 0.03
N GLN A 116 0.35 7.00 0.86
CA GLN A 116 0.69 7.22 2.27
C GLN A 116 0.55 5.91 3.07
N GLU A 117 -0.53 5.18 2.86
CA GLU A 117 -0.74 3.85 3.42
C GLU A 117 0.29 2.85 2.86
N ALA A 118 0.65 2.92 1.58
CA ALA A 118 1.70 2.08 1.00
C ALA A 118 3.06 2.29 1.69
N ILE A 119 3.43 3.54 1.97
CA ILE A 119 4.66 3.89 2.72
C ILE A 119 4.64 3.27 4.13
N MET A 120 3.50 3.37 4.83
CA MET A 120 3.31 2.80 6.15
C MET A 120 3.43 1.26 6.12
N LEU A 121 2.70 0.60 5.21
CA LEU A 121 2.68 -0.86 5.05
C LEU A 121 4.02 -1.44 4.56
N ALA A 122 4.74 -0.68 3.71
CA ALA A 122 6.09 -1.02 3.33
C ALA A 122 7.06 -0.87 4.51
N THR A 123 6.70 -0.17 5.58
CA THR A 123 7.55 0.12 6.75
C THR A 123 8.76 0.99 6.42
N VAL A 124 8.60 1.93 5.49
CA VAL A 124 9.66 2.87 5.09
C VAL A 124 9.46 4.25 5.72
N ALA A 125 10.54 4.99 5.90
CA ALA A 125 10.45 6.35 6.40
C ALA A 125 9.76 7.27 5.37
N GLY A 126 9.10 8.33 5.83
CA GLY A 126 8.57 9.36 4.93
C GLY A 126 9.68 9.95 4.04
N LYS A 127 9.29 10.48 2.87
CA LYS A 127 10.23 10.97 1.83
C LYS A 127 11.17 9.89 1.27
N THR A 128 10.73 8.64 1.29
CA THR A 128 11.44 7.49 0.73
C THR A 128 10.48 6.72 -0.16
N SER A 129 10.99 6.14 -1.24
CA SER A 129 10.19 5.23 -2.06
C SER A 129 9.87 3.95 -1.29
N HIS A 130 8.60 3.52 -1.35
CA HIS A 130 8.16 2.23 -0.82
C HIS A 130 8.49 1.06 -1.77
N LEU A 131 8.87 1.37 -3.03
CA LEU A 131 9.17 0.39 -4.06
C LEU A 131 10.67 0.20 -4.29
N THR A 132 11.46 1.27 -4.15
CA THR A 132 12.89 1.29 -4.48
C THR A 132 13.73 1.78 -3.30
N MET A 133 15.05 1.64 -3.42
CA MET A 133 16.02 2.17 -2.46
C MET A 133 16.23 3.70 -2.57
N ALA A 134 15.44 4.38 -3.41
CA ALA A 134 15.52 5.83 -3.57
C ALA A 134 14.93 6.57 -2.36
N ASP A 135 15.66 7.58 -1.90
CA ASP A 135 15.15 8.63 -1.02
C ASP A 135 14.83 9.90 -1.83
N TYR A 136 14.23 10.90 -1.19
CA TYR A 136 13.81 12.13 -1.87
C TYR A 136 14.93 12.91 -2.57
N LYS A 137 16.20 12.71 -2.19
CA LYS A 137 17.34 13.36 -2.86
C LYS A 137 17.67 12.68 -4.19
N LYS A 138 17.23 11.43 -4.35
CA LYS A 138 17.50 10.56 -5.50
C LYS A 138 16.33 10.45 -6.46
N PHE A 139 15.17 11.07 -6.16
CA PHE A 139 13.98 11.01 -7.02
C PHE A 139 14.16 11.71 -8.37
N GLY A 140 15.15 12.61 -8.51
CA GLY A 140 15.51 13.24 -9.77
C GLY A 140 16.55 12.46 -10.58
N ASP A 141 17.02 11.31 -10.10
CA ASP A 141 18.06 10.55 -10.78
C ASP A 141 17.54 9.98 -12.11
N PRO A 142 18.34 9.99 -13.19
CA PRO A 142 17.92 9.55 -14.52
C PRO A 142 17.90 8.03 -14.68
N PHE A 143 18.01 7.26 -13.58
CA PHE A 143 18.07 5.81 -13.59
C PHE A 143 17.17 5.21 -12.50
N PRO A 144 16.61 4.01 -12.73
CA PRO A 144 15.82 3.34 -11.73
C PRO A 144 16.71 2.84 -10.59
N HIS A 145 16.37 3.23 -9.35
CA HIS A 145 17.02 2.69 -8.16
C HIS A 145 16.62 1.23 -7.93
N PRO A 146 17.50 0.41 -7.32
CA PRO A 146 17.19 -0.99 -7.03
C PRO A 146 15.88 -1.16 -6.24
N PRO A 147 15.14 -2.26 -6.45
CA PRO A 147 13.92 -2.52 -5.71
C PRO A 147 14.22 -2.71 -4.22
N ARG A 148 13.28 -2.28 -3.39
CA ARG A 148 13.32 -2.52 -1.95
C ARG A 148 12.72 -3.90 -1.68
N THR A 149 13.58 -4.90 -1.55
CA THR A 149 13.18 -6.30 -1.32
C THR A 149 12.98 -6.58 0.17
N ALA A 150 12.08 -7.51 0.49
CA ALA A 150 11.84 -8.01 1.84
C ALA A 150 13.15 -8.44 2.53
N SER A 151 14.03 -9.16 1.84
CA SER A 151 15.31 -9.63 2.39
C SER A 151 16.21 -8.48 2.88
N VAL A 152 16.42 -7.46 2.05
CA VAL A 152 17.19 -6.25 2.42
C VAL A 152 16.58 -5.56 3.64
N MET A 153 15.26 -5.37 3.63
CA MET A 153 14.56 -4.69 4.72
C MET A 153 14.66 -5.46 6.03
N LEU A 154 14.41 -6.76 6.01
CA LEU A 154 14.51 -7.63 7.19
C LEU A 154 15.95 -7.73 7.69
N GLY A 155 16.94 -7.76 6.79
CA GLY A 155 18.36 -7.71 7.14
C GLY A 155 18.75 -6.40 7.84
N GLN A 156 18.30 -5.25 7.33
CA GLN A 156 18.51 -3.96 7.99
C GLN A 156 17.86 -3.90 9.37
N ARG A 157 16.67 -4.47 9.54
CA ARG A 157 16.01 -4.60 10.85
C ARG A 157 16.77 -5.46 11.83
N HIS A 158 17.34 -6.56 11.36
CA HIS A 158 18.21 -7.38 12.17
C HIS A 158 19.42 -6.58 12.69
N LEU A 159 20.05 -5.77 11.84
CA LEU A 159 21.15 -4.87 12.25
C LEU A 159 20.68 -3.82 13.26
N ILE A 160 19.51 -3.21 13.08
CA ILE A 160 18.96 -2.23 14.02
C ILE A 160 18.75 -2.85 15.41
N ARG A 161 18.22 -4.08 15.49
CA ARG A 161 18.03 -4.81 16.77
C ARG A 161 19.32 -5.17 17.49
N GLN A 162 20.45 -5.20 16.79
CA GLN A 162 21.76 -5.36 17.43
C GLN A 162 22.28 -4.07 18.07
N GLN A 163 21.76 -2.91 17.63
CA GLN A 163 22.18 -1.59 18.11
C GLN A 163 21.23 -1.01 19.17
N VAL A 164 19.96 -1.44 19.15
CA VAL A 164 18.89 -0.92 20.01
C VAL A 164 18.30 -2.10 20.78
N GLY A 165 18.29 -2.00 22.10
CA GLY A 165 17.71 -2.99 23.00
C GLY A 165 16.19 -3.10 22.86
N ILE A 166 15.64 -4.23 23.32
CA ILE A 166 14.20 -4.52 23.26
C ILE A 166 13.40 -3.52 24.13
N ASP A 167 13.97 -3.07 25.24
CA ASP A 167 13.35 -2.15 26.20
C ASP A 167 13.64 -0.66 25.89
N ASP A 168 14.38 -0.37 24.81
CA ASP A 168 14.69 1.00 24.43
C ASP A 168 13.45 1.75 23.95
N ASP A 169 13.48 3.07 24.16
CA ASP A 169 12.39 3.96 23.74
C ASP A 169 12.13 3.89 22.23
N LEU A 170 10.85 3.95 21.84
CA LEU A 170 10.42 3.88 20.43
C LEU A 170 11.11 4.91 19.52
N GLU A 171 11.44 6.10 20.04
CA GLU A 171 12.14 7.11 19.26
C GLU A 171 13.62 6.79 19.04
N VAL A 172 14.24 6.02 19.94
CA VAL A 172 15.61 5.52 19.76
C VAL A 172 15.63 4.53 18.61
N TYR A 173 14.72 3.54 18.61
CA TYR A 173 14.57 2.61 17.49
C TYR A 173 14.28 3.36 16.19
N ALA A 174 13.34 4.32 16.20
CA ALA A 174 12.97 5.06 15.00
C ALA A 174 14.12 5.91 14.44
N LYS A 175 14.98 6.48 15.29
CA LYS A 175 16.19 7.19 14.87
C LYS A 175 17.20 6.25 14.21
N GLU A 176 17.41 5.06 14.77
CA GLU A 176 18.30 4.07 14.18
C GLU A 176 17.77 3.55 12.83
N ALA A 177 16.47 3.25 12.77
CA ALA A 177 15.79 2.83 11.55
C ALA A 177 15.89 3.87 10.42
N MET A 178 15.85 5.16 10.76
CA MET A 178 15.95 6.25 9.80
C MET A 178 17.29 6.26 9.05
N LYS A 179 18.38 5.75 9.63
CA LYS A 179 19.68 5.61 8.93
C LYS A 179 19.59 4.71 7.70
N TYR A 180 18.63 3.79 7.68
CA TYR A 180 18.33 2.88 6.57
C TYR A 180 17.09 3.31 5.76
N CYS A 181 16.58 4.51 6.00
CA CYS A 181 15.31 5.01 5.45
C CYS A 181 14.10 4.12 5.80
N LEU A 182 14.13 3.45 6.96
CA LEU A 182 13.04 2.63 7.47
C LEU A 182 12.20 3.38 8.50
N SER A 183 10.94 2.98 8.65
CA SER A 183 10.07 3.48 9.72
C SER A 183 10.40 2.81 11.06
N GLY A 184 9.83 3.34 12.15
CA GLY A 184 9.96 2.76 13.48
C GLY A 184 9.20 1.45 13.70
N VAL A 185 8.53 0.88 12.68
CA VAL A 185 7.80 -0.40 12.78
C VAL A 185 8.78 -1.55 12.82
N ASP A 186 8.90 -2.28 13.91
CA ASP A 186 9.89 -3.37 14.00
C ASP A 186 9.44 -4.67 13.30
N GLN A 187 8.17 -5.04 13.43
CA GLN A 187 7.60 -6.27 12.89
C GLN A 187 6.64 -5.94 11.75
N ALA A 188 7.09 -6.08 10.51
CA ALA A 188 6.23 -5.90 9.35
C ALA A 188 5.26 -7.09 9.21
N PHE A 189 3.99 -6.82 8.92
CA PHE A 189 2.95 -7.86 8.82
C PHE A 189 3.25 -8.90 7.73
N TRP A 190 4.04 -8.56 6.71
CA TRP A 190 4.37 -9.43 5.58
C TRP A 190 5.66 -10.23 5.78
N ARG A 191 6.37 -10.06 6.89
CA ARG A 191 7.71 -10.62 7.14
C ARG A 191 7.80 -12.15 7.03
N ASP A 192 6.70 -12.83 7.31
CA ASP A 192 6.53 -14.27 7.39
C ASP A 192 5.50 -14.80 6.39
N TRP A 193 5.05 -13.96 5.44
CA TRP A 193 4.17 -14.39 4.36
C TRP A 193 5.03 -14.83 3.16
N PRO A 194 5.06 -16.13 2.80
CA PRO A 194 5.95 -16.65 1.76
C PRO A 194 5.80 -15.91 0.43
N GLY A 195 6.91 -15.39 -0.09
CA GLY A 195 6.96 -14.67 -1.36
C GLY A 195 6.36 -13.26 -1.35
N ALA A 196 5.95 -12.74 -0.18
CA ALA A 196 5.43 -11.38 -0.07
C ALA A 196 6.56 -10.35 -0.19
N GLU A 197 6.65 -9.72 -1.36
CA GLU A 197 7.60 -8.65 -1.65
C GLU A 197 6.89 -7.30 -1.66
N PRO A 198 7.16 -6.38 -0.70
CA PRO A 198 6.50 -5.08 -0.63
C PRO A 198 6.59 -4.28 -1.93
N SER A 199 7.75 -4.30 -2.57
CA SER A 199 7.99 -3.67 -3.87
C SER A 199 7.22 -4.28 -5.04
N LYS A 200 6.55 -5.43 -4.84
CA LYS A 200 5.70 -6.10 -5.83
C LYS A 200 4.22 -6.00 -5.50
N PHE A 201 3.83 -6.32 -4.27
CA PHE A 201 2.41 -6.37 -3.90
C PHE A 201 1.82 -4.98 -3.62
N LEU A 202 2.62 -3.99 -3.21
CA LEU A 202 2.16 -2.60 -3.13
C LEU A 202 2.24 -2.00 -4.52
N THR A 203 1.09 -1.90 -5.17
CA THR A 203 1.02 -1.37 -6.54
C THR A 203 1.08 0.16 -6.50
N PRO A 204 1.79 0.81 -7.45
CA PRO A 204 1.77 2.25 -7.60
C PRO A 204 0.33 2.78 -7.68
N GLU A 205 0.03 3.81 -6.90
CA GLU A 205 -1.29 4.44 -6.93
C GLU A 205 -1.40 5.38 -8.16
N PRO A 206 -2.42 5.19 -9.05
CA PRO A 206 -2.50 5.93 -10.32
C PRO A 206 -2.64 7.45 -10.19
N LEU A 207 -3.32 7.93 -9.15
CA LEU A 207 -3.67 9.35 -9.02
C LEU A 207 -2.42 10.21 -8.70
N HIS A 208 -1.56 9.78 -7.79
CA HIS A 208 -0.34 10.48 -7.40
C HIS A 208 0.82 10.17 -8.33
N HIS A 209 0.97 8.93 -8.79
CA HIS A 209 2.14 8.56 -9.60
C HIS A 209 1.99 8.85 -11.10
N TRP A 210 0.77 8.83 -11.65
CA TRP A 210 0.56 9.12 -13.07
C TRP A 210 -0.16 10.44 -13.26
N HIS A 211 -1.34 10.59 -12.67
CA HIS A 211 -2.18 11.77 -12.93
C HIS A 211 -1.54 13.05 -12.38
N LYS A 212 -1.08 13.05 -11.12
CA LYS A 212 -0.40 14.20 -10.53
C LYS A 212 0.95 14.46 -11.19
N ALA A 213 1.75 13.42 -11.47
CA ALA A 213 3.02 13.56 -12.17
C ALA A 213 2.86 14.23 -13.55
N PHE A 214 1.82 13.85 -14.30
CA PHE A 214 1.47 14.46 -15.57
C PHE A 214 1.24 15.97 -15.41
N TRP A 215 0.41 16.40 -14.46
CA TRP A 215 0.11 17.82 -14.27
C TRP A 215 1.29 18.61 -13.68
N ASP A 216 2.08 18.00 -12.80
CA ASP A 216 3.20 18.66 -12.16
C ASP A 216 4.41 18.84 -13.08
N HIS A 217 4.55 17.98 -14.09
CA HIS A 217 5.72 17.92 -14.97
C HIS A 217 5.35 17.91 -16.46
N ASP A 218 4.78 16.82 -16.97
CA ASP A 218 4.60 16.60 -18.42
C ASP A 218 3.77 17.70 -19.07
N ALA A 219 2.65 18.07 -18.45
CA ALA A 219 1.78 19.14 -18.93
C ALA A 219 2.54 20.48 -19.01
N LYS A 220 3.36 20.80 -18.00
CA LYS A 220 4.15 22.04 -17.99
C LYS A 220 5.22 22.04 -19.09
N TRP A 221 5.88 20.91 -19.29
CA TRP A 221 6.87 20.77 -20.37
C TRP A 221 6.22 20.90 -21.75
N CYS A 222 5.07 20.27 -21.96
CA CYS A 222 4.29 20.44 -23.18
C CYS A 222 3.90 21.91 -23.39
N ILE A 223 3.35 22.58 -22.38
CA ILE A 223 2.96 24.00 -22.47
C ILE A 223 4.16 24.88 -22.83
N LEU A 224 5.32 24.62 -22.22
CA LEU A 224 6.55 25.34 -22.53
C LEU A 224 7.05 25.08 -23.97
N ALA A 225 6.88 23.86 -24.47
CA ALA A 225 7.40 23.46 -25.78
C ALA A 225 6.55 23.98 -26.95
N VAL A 226 5.21 23.97 -26.82
CA VAL A 226 4.30 24.32 -27.92
C VAL A 226 3.43 25.56 -27.68
N GLY A 227 3.34 26.05 -26.45
CA GLY A 227 2.47 27.18 -26.06
C GLY A 227 1.10 26.73 -25.54
N ALA A 228 0.53 27.50 -24.63
CA ALA A 228 -0.75 27.19 -23.98
C ALA A 228 -1.91 27.16 -24.99
N ASP A 229 -1.98 28.14 -25.90
CA ASP A 229 -3.06 28.27 -26.88
C ASP A 229 -3.08 27.07 -27.86
N GLU A 230 -1.90 26.60 -28.29
CA GLU A 230 -1.79 25.45 -29.19
C GLU A 230 -2.21 24.14 -28.48
N ILE A 231 -1.88 23.98 -27.20
CA ILE A 231 -2.35 22.84 -26.41
C ILE A 231 -3.85 22.85 -26.25
N ASP A 232 -4.43 23.99 -25.88
CA ASP A 232 -5.86 24.13 -25.72
C ASP A 232 -6.59 23.80 -27.03
N PHE A 233 -6.13 24.38 -28.15
CA PHE A 233 -6.63 24.07 -29.48
C PHE A 233 -6.59 22.56 -29.77
N ARG A 234 -5.47 21.87 -29.49
CA ARG A 234 -5.39 20.41 -29.69
C ARG A 234 -6.35 19.63 -28.80
N PHE A 235 -6.57 20.05 -27.56
CA PHE A 235 -7.57 19.43 -26.69
C PHE A 235 -8.99 19.61 -27.26
N THR A 236 -9.30 20.76 -27.89
CA THR A 236 -10.61 20.97 -28.55
C THR A 236 -10.86 20.03 -29.73
N LEU A 237 -9.79 19.53 -30.36
CA LEU A 237 -9.88 18.59 -31.47
C LEU A 237 -10.09 17.13 -31.05
N ILE A 238 -9.96 16.81 -29.75
CA ILE A 238 -10.13 15.43 -29.28
C ILE A 238 -11.57 14.98 -29.53
N PRO A 239 -11.79 13.91 -30.32
CA PRO A 239 -13.12 13.45 -30.64
C PRO A 239 -13.83 12.96 -29.37
N ARG A 240 -15.12 13.27 -29.27
CA ARG A 240 -15.96 12.78 -28.17
C ARG A 240 -15.97 11.26 -28.16
N ARG A 241 -15.58 10.66 -27.04
CA ARG A 241 -15.68 9.21 -26.86
C ARG A 241 -17.11 8.81 -26.49
N VAL A 242 -17.70 7.95 -27.31
CA VAL A 242 -19.01 7.34 -27.04
C VAL A 242 -18.94 6.57 -25.71
N GLY A 243 -19.94 6.77 -24.85
CA GLY A 243 -20.02 6.11 -23.53
C GLY A 243 -19.29 6.82 -22.39
N PHE A 244 -18.65 7.97 -22.64
CA PHE A 244 -18.02 8.79 -21.60
C PHE A 244 -18.76 10.13 -21.44
N ARG A 245 -18.84 10.63 -20.20
CA ARG A 245 -19.41 11.95 -19.92
C ARG A 245 -18.48 13.04 -20.50
N TYR A 246 -19.07 13.99 -21.22
CA TYR A 246 -18.39 15.18 -21.69
C TYR A 246 -18.42 16.27 -20.62
N PHE A 247 -17.26 16.84 -20.30
CA PHE A 247 -17.12 18.00 -19.42
C PHE A 247 -16.86 19.24 -20.28
N LYS A 248 -17.63 20.31 -20.08
CA LYS A 248 -17.57 21.51 -20.95
C LYS A 248 -16.30 22.33 -20.76
N GLU A 249 -15.63 22.19 -19.62
CA GLU A 249 -14.47 22.99 -19.20
C GLU A 249 -13.16 22.16 -19.21
N GLY A 250 -13.19 20.95 -19.79
CA GLY A 250 -12.15 19.94 -19.59
C GLY A 250 -12.47 19.02 -18.44
#